data_AF-A0A7V7WHE2-F1
#
_entry.id   AF-A0A7V7WHE2-F1
#
_cell.length_a   1.000
_cell.length_b   1.000
_cell.length_c   1.000
_cell.angle_alpha   90.00
_cell.angle_beta   90.00
_cell.angle_gamma   90.00
#
_symmetry.space_group_name_H-M   'P 1'
#
loop_
_entity.id
_entity.type
_entity.pdbx_description
1 polymer ?
#
loop_
_entity_poly.entity_id
_entity_poly.type
_entity_poly.pdbx_seq_one_letter_code
_entity_poly.pdbx_strand_id
1 'polypeptide(L)'
;MKPLALSARSLKLLAVLLPLAGLFVYTALRSGPLAPVPVQLADVEDVAIAPRRFGVGTVEASASFQIGPTVAGRLKRLEVNVGDRVRAGQVLGEMDPIDFDERLRAQEAALLRAAAQWQEANARRAHAERQANRYEQLFANGAVTEEMRASKLQDLRLALAQQAAVTEDQARLRAERDATRAQRANLRLVAPAEGLVAARRAEPGTTLVAGQAALTLVDPKSLWINARFDQAQSGGLA
;
A
#
# COMPACT_ATOMS: atom_id res chain seq x y z
N MET A 1 16.96 6.43 -117.90
CA MET A 1 16.53 5.05 -117.57
C MET A 1 15.03 5.09 -117.31
N LYS A 2 14.31 4.05 -117.79
CA LYS A 2 12.87 3.99 -118.14
C LYS A 2 11.89 4.58 -117.11
N PRO A 3 10.83 5.30 -117.56
CA PRO A 3 9.76 5.74 -116.67
C PRO A 3 8.96 4.51 -116.25
N LEU A 4 8.82 4.28 -114.95
CA LEU A 4 7.93 3.23 -114.46
C LEU A 4 6.49 3.64 -114.77
N ALA A 5 5.94 3.07 -115.84
CA ALA A 5 4.52 3.14 -116.17
C ALA A 5 3.75 2.37 -115.10
N LEU A 6 3.35 3.08 -114.04
CA LEU A 6 2.46 2.56 -113.01
C LEU A 6 1.07 2.39 -113.63
N SER A 7 0.69 1.15 -113.90
CA SER A 7 -0.66 0.85 -114.40
C SER A 7 -1.71 1.21 -113.34
N ALA A 8 -2.91 1.62 -113.75
CA ALA A 8 -4.01 1.94 -112.84
C ALA A 8 -4.37 0.80 -111.86
N ARG A 9 -3.90 -0.43 -112.09
CA ARG A 9 -4.06 -1.59 -111.20
C ARG A 9 -3.06 -1.60 -110.05
N SER A 10 -1.81 -1.17 -110.26
CA SER A 10 -0.79 -1.11 -109.20
C SER A 10 -1.06 0.05 -108.23
N LEU A 11 -1.64 1.14 -108.71
CA LEU A 11 -2.07 2.26 -107.86
C LEU A 11 -3.25 1.89 -106.95
N LYS A 12 -4.20 1.07 -107.45
CA LYS A 12 -5.31 0.53 -106.66
C LYS A 12 -4.83 -0.48 -105.61
N LEU A 13 -3.85 -1.32 -105.96
CA LEU A 13 -3.21 -2.24 -105.00
C LEU A 13 -2.48 -1.47 -103.89
N LEU A 14 -1.72 -0.43 -104.24
CA LEU A 14 -1.03 0.41 -103.26
C LEU A 14 -2.03 1.14 -102.34
N ALA A 15 -3.14 1.64 -102.90
CA ALA A 15 -4.20 2.31 -102.14
C ALA A 15 -4.90 1.40 -101.11
N VAL A 16 -4.85 0.07 -101.29
CA VAL A 16 -5.39 -0.93 -100.35
C VAL A 16 -4.30 -1.45 -99.40
N LEU A 17 -3.07 -1.63 -99.89
CA LEU A 17 -1.95 -2.14 -99.10
C LEU A 17 -1.42 -1.13 -98.07
N LEU A 18 -1.40 0.16 -98.40
CA LEU A 18 -0.92 1.21 -97.49
C LEU A 18 -1.78 1.34 -96.22
N PRO A 19 -3.13 1.37 -96.27
CA PRO A 19 -3.94 1.36 -95.07
C PRO A 19 -3.88 0.02 -94.32
N LEU A 20 -3.72 -1.10 -95.02
CA LEU A 20 -3.52 -2.41 -94.38
C LEU A 20 -2.19 -2.50 -93.63
N ALA A 21 -1.10 -1.98 -94.20
CA ALA A 21 0.20 -1.90 -93.54
C ALA A 21 0.17 -0.90 -92.37
N GLY A 22 -0.51 0.24 -92.52
CA GLY A 22 -0.75 1.18 -91.43
C GLY A 22 -1.55 0.56 -90.29
N LEU A 23 -2.60 -0.21 -90.60
CA LEU A 23 -3.40 -0.93 -89.62
C LEU A 23 -2.58 -2.04 -88.92
N PHE A 24 -1.75 -2.76 -89.66
CA PHE A 24 -0.86 -3.79 -89.11
C PHE A 24 0.19 -3.20 -88.16
N VAL A 25 0.82 -2.07 -88.53
CA VAL A 25 1.77 -1.37 -87.67
C VAL A 25 1.06 -0.80 -86.43
N TYR A 26 -0.15 -0.27 -86.58
CA TYR A 26 -0.97 0.23 -85.48
C TYR A 26 -1.35 -0.86 -84.47
N THR A 27 -1.78 -2.04 -84.94
CA THR A 27 -2.12 -3.16 -84.06
C THR A 27 -0.88 -3.81 -83.45
N ALA A 28 0.24 -3.88 -84.17
CA ALA A 28 1.50 -4.40 -83.64
C ALA A 28 2.09 -3.51 -82.53
N LEU A 29 1.95 -2.19 -82.63
CA LEU A 29 2.41 -1.22 -81.62
C LEU A 29 1.48 -1.11 -80.40
N ARG A 30 0.18 -1.38 -80.56
CA ARG A 30 -0.82 -1.22 -79.49
C ARG A 30 -1.16 -2.54 -78.78
N SER A 31 -1.06 -3.66 -79.47
CA SER A 31 -1.53 -4.98 -78.99
C SER A 31 -0.58 -6.14 -79.35
N GLY A 32 0.50 -5.87 -80.07
CA GLY A 32 1.50 -6.86 -80.46
C GLY A 32 2.67 -6.96 -79.46
N PRO A 33 3.72 -7.72 -79.80
CA PRO A 33 4.87 -7.96 -78.92
C PRO A 33 5.70 -6.72 -78.58
N LEU A 34 5.40 -5.58 -79.22
CA LEU A 34 6.01 -4.26 -78.99
C LEU A 34 5.11 -3.32 -78.17
N ALA A 35 3.90 -3.75 -77.79
CA ALA A 35 3.01 -2.96 -76.95
C ALA A 35 3.61 -2.84 -75.53
N PRO A 36 3.62 -1.63 -74.94
CA PRO A 36 4.09 -1.45 -73.57
C PRO A 36 3.27 -2.33 -72.62
N VAL A 37 3.93 -3.16 -71.82
CA VAL A 37 3.27 -4.01 -70.83
C VAL A 37 2.65 -3.09 -69.76
N PRO A 38 1.33 -3.15 -69.53
CA PRO A 38 0.71 -2.34 -68.50
C PRO A 38 1.20 -2.81 -67.13
N VAL A 39 1.92 -1.92 -66.43
CA VAL A 39 2.36 -2.14 -65.05
C VAL A 39 1.55 -1.24 -64.13
N GLN A 40 1.20 -1.76 -62.96
CA GLN A 40 0.63 -0.94 -61.90
C GLN A 40 1.77 -0.22 -61.20
N LEU A 41 1.79 1.11 -61.31
CA LEU A 41 2.71 1.95 -60.55
C LEU A 41 2.05 2.29 -59.22
N ALA A 42 2.83 2.25 -58.16
CA ALA A 42 2.49 2.81 -56.87
C ALA A 42 3.49 3.93 -56.57
N ASP A 43 2.97 5.11 -56.20
CA ASP A 43 3.81 6.22 -55.78
C ASP A 43 4.42 5.90 -54.41
N VAL A 44 5.73 6.11 -54.28
CA VAL A 44 6.48 5.84 -53.05
C VAL A 44 6.42 7.08 -52.17
N GLU A 45 5.85 6.92 -50.98
CA GLU A 45 5.88 7.94 -49.93
C GLU A 45 6.76 7.47 -48.76
N ASP A 46 7.67 8.33 -48.30
CA ASP A 46 8.42 8.11 -47.07
C ASP A 46 7.51 8.33 -45.86
N VAL A 47 6.85 7.26 -45.43
CA VAL A 47 6.01 7.25 -44.22
C VAL A 47 6.72 6.50 -43.11
N ALA A 48 6.77 7.09 -41.92
CA ALA A 48 7.30 6.43 -40.74
C ALA A 48 6.39 5.24 -40.35
N ILE A 49 6.90 4.02 -40.52
CA ILE A 49 6.20 2.80 -40.09
C ILE A 49 6.44 2.61 -38.60
N ALA A 50 5.38 2.74 -37.80
CA ALA A 50 5.38 2.42 -36.37
C ALA A 50 4.71 1.05 -36.15
N PRO A 51 5.48 -0.07 -36.08
CA PRO A 51 4.90 -1.38 -35.85
C PRO A 51 4.23 -1.44 -34.48
N ARG A 52 2.92 -1.67 -34.46
CA ARG A 52 2.15 -1.87 -33.22
C ARG A 52 2.20 -3.34 -32.83
N ARG A 53 2.46 -3.62 -31.55
CA ARG A 53 2.42 -4.97 -31.00
C ARG A 53 1.18 -5.13 -30.14
N PHE A 54 0.53 -6.28 -30.25
CA PHE A 54 -0.67 -6.60 -29.49
C PHE A 54 -0.32 -7.68 -28.46
N GLY A 55 -0.73 -7.45 -27.22
CA GLY A 55 -0.58 -8.39 -26.11
C GLY A 55 -1.78 -8.28 -25.18
N VAL A 56 -2.05 -9.34 -24.43
CA VAL A 56 -3.08 -9.33 -23.39
C VAL A 56 -2.41 -8.95 -22.08
N GLY A 57 -3.04 -8.06 -21.31
CA GLY A 57 -2.52 -7.66 -20.00
C GLY A 57 -3.60 -7.63 -18.94
N THR A 58 -3.18 -7.80 -17.68
CA THR A 58 -4.03 -7.61 -16.51
C THR A 58 -3.74 -6.25 -15.89
N VAL A 59 -4.80 -5.56 -15.47
CA VAL A 59 -4.68 -4.31 -14.69
C VAL A 59 -4.63 -4.70 -13.21
N GLU A 60 -3.57 -4.31 -12.55
CA GLU A 60 -3.31 -4.60 -11.13
C GLU A 60 -3.06 -3.30 -10.38
N ALA A 61 -3.44 -3.26 -9.10
CA ALA A 61 -3.10 -2.12 -8.26
C ALA A 61 -1.61 -2.19 -7.90
N SER A 62 -0.89 -1.07 -8.03
CA SER A 62 0.54 -1.01 -7.72
C SER A 62 0.83 -1.24 -6.24
N ALA A 63 -0.12 -0.90 -5.36
CA ALA A 63 -0.04 -1.17 -3.92
C ALA A 63 -1.29 -1.93 -3.46
N SER A 64 -1.07 -3.06 -2.80
CA SER A 64 -2.11 -3.89 -2.19
C SER A 64 -1.74 -4.18 -0.73
N PHE A 65 -2.64 -3.83 0.18
CA PHE A 65 -2.46 -4.00 1.63
C PHE A 65 -3.41 -5.07 2.13
N GLN A 66 -2.84 -6.14 2.68
CA GLN A 66 -3.61 -7.19 3.34
C GLN A 66 -3.73 -6.85 4.82
N ILE A 67 -4.95 -6.57 5.26
CA ILE A 67 -5.22 -6.16 6.65
C ILE A 67 -5.75 -7.37 7.40
N GLY A 68 -5.03 -7.77 8.44
CA GLY A 68 -5.35 -8.89 9.31
C GLY A 68 -4.98 -8.56 10.76
N PRO A 69 -5.45 -9.36 11.72
CA PRO A 69 -5.13 -9.14 13.12
C PRO A 69 -3.68 -9.57 13.41
N THR A 70 -3.08 -8.96 14.44
CA THR A 70 -1.77 -9.37 14.96
C THR A 70 -1.86 -10.45 16.03
N VAL A 71 -3.07 -10.67 16.58
CA VAL A 71 -3.35 -11.67 17.62
C VAL A 71 -4.53 -12.52 17.17
N ALA A 72 -4.50 -13.81 17.48
CA ALA A 72 -5.61 -14.70 17.17
C ALA A 72 -6.85 -14.34 18.00
N GLY A 73 -8.02 -14.38 17.38
CA GLY A 73 -9.28 -14.04 18.04
C GLY A 73 -10.48 -14.12 17.10
N ARG A 74 -11.66 -13.80 17.62
CA ARG A 74 -12.89 -13.71 16.82
C ARG A 74 -13.05 -12.30 16.28
N LEU A 75 -13.45 -12.15 15.03
CA LEU A 75 -13.85 -10.86 14.48
C LEU A 75 -15.18 -10.43 15.09
N LYS A 76 -15.21 -9.33 15.84
CA LYS A 76 -16.43 -8.85 16.50
C LYS A 76 -17.33 -8.11 15.53
N ARG A 77 -16.75 -7.18 14.77
CA ARG A 77 -17.46 -6.39 13.77
C ARG A 77 -16.53 -5.92 12.66
N LEU A 78 -17.14 -5.62 11.52
CA LEU A 78 -16.51 -5.01 10.37
C LEU A 78 -17.41 -3.87 9.91
N GLU A 79 -16.85 -2.69 9.72
CA GLU A 79 -17.59 -1.44 9.47
C GLU A 79 -17.55 -1.02 8.00
N VAL A 80 -16.88 -1.81 7.15
CA VAL A 80 -16.67 -1.51 5.73
C VAL A 80 -17.08 -2.68 4.84
N ASN A 81 -17.52 -2.36 3.62
CA ASN A 81 -17.88 -3.30 2.57
C ASN A 81 -16.94 -3.20 1.38
N VAL A 82 -16.96 -4.22 0.52
CA VAL A 82 -16.22 -4.22 -0.74
C VAL A 82 -16.72 -3.07 -1.62
N GLY A 83 -15.79 -2.27 -2.15
CA GLY A 83 -16.09 -1.07 -2.92
C GLY A 83 -16.08 0.23 -2.12
N ASP A 84 -16.00 0.18 -0.79
CA ASP A 84 -15.93 1.39 0.04
C ASP A 84 -14.54 2.05 -0.06
N ARG A 85 -14.52 3.39 -0.06
CA ARG A 85 -13.29 4.18 0.06
C ARG A 85 -12.99 4.45 1.53
N VAL A 86 -11.73 4.25 1.90
CA VAL A 86 -11.25 4.41 3.27
C VAL A 86 -10.06 5.36 3.32
N ARG A 87 -9.90 6.05 4.44
CA ARG A 87 -8.78 6.96 4.70
C ARG A 87 -7.70 6.29 5.54
N ALA A 88 -6.47 6.79 5.45
CA ALA A 88 -5.40 6.38 6.35
C ALA A 88 -5.81 6.58 7.81
N GLY A 89 -5.58 5.57 8.65
CA GLY A 89 -5.95 5.55 10.07
C GLY A 89 -7.41 5.24 10.37
N GLN A 90 -8.27 5.05 9.36
CA GLN A 90 -9.67 4.70 9.57
C GLN A 90 -9.79 3.29 10.17
N VAL A 91 -10.64 3.14 11.20
CA VAL A 91 -11.00 1.84 11.75
C VAL A 91 -11.92 1.12 10.75
N LEU A 92 -11.54 -0.07 10.35
CA LEU A 92 -12.24 -0.91 9.38
C LEU A 92 -13.06 -1.99 10.08
N GLY A 93 -12.62 -2.41 11.27
CA GLY A 93 -13.25 -3.44 12.07
C GLY A 93 -12.53 -3.61 13.40
N GLU A 94 -13.09 -4.48 14.23
CA GLU A 94 -12.60 -4.73 15.57
C GLU A 94 -12.69 -6.23 15.88
N MET A 95 -11.60 -6.78 16.38
CA MET A 95 -11.55 -8.12 16.97
C MET A 95 -12.19 -8.09 18.35
N ASP A 96 -12.70 -9.22 18.80
CA ASP A 96 -13.29 -9.38 20.12
C ASP A 96 -12.21 -9.21 21.21
N PRO A 97 -12.35 -8.25 22.15
CA PRO A 97 -11.41 -8.08 23.24
C PRO A 97 -11.59 -9.20 24.27
N ILE A 98 -10.89 -10.32 24.06
CA ILE A 98 -10.88 -11.45 25.01
C ILE A 98 -10.23 -10.98 26.32
N ASP A 99 -11.03 -10.76 27.36
CA ASP A 99 -10.67 -10.37 28.74
C ASP A 99 -9.81 -9.10 28.89
N PHE A 100 -9.47 -8.40 27.80
CA PHE A 100 -8.62 -7.21 27.86
C PHE A 100 -9.30 -6.07 28.63
N ASP A 101 -10.63 -5.93 28.50
CA ASP A 101 -11.39 -4.90 29.20
C ASP A 101 -11.43 -5.17 30.71
N GLU A 102 -11.58 -6.44 31.10
CA GLU A 102 -11.56 -6.91 32.49
C GLU A 102 -10.17 -6.75 33.11
N ARG A 103 -9.11 -7.10 32.36
CA ARG A 103 -7.72 -6.93 32.79
C ARG A 103 -7.37 -5.46 32.98
N LEU A 104 -7.77 -4.58 32.07
CA LEU A 104 -7.58 -3.14 32.21
C LEU A 104 -8.31 -2.62 33.46
N ARG A 105 -9.56 -3.04 33.70
CA ARG A 105 -10.30 -2.68 34.92
C ARG A 105 -9.57 -3.14 36.19
N ALA A 106 -9.03 -4.36 36.20
CA ALA A 106 -8.25 -4.87 37.33
C ALA A 106 -6.95 -4.09 37.57
N GLN A 107 -6.24 -3.71 36.50
CA GLN A 107 -5.03 -2.89 36.56
C GLN A 107 -5.34 -1.46 37.02
N GLU A 108 -6.44 -0.87 36.59
CA GLU A 108 -6.91 0.44 37.07
C GLU A 108 -7.22 0.40 38.57
N ALA A 109 -7.87 -0.66 39.06
CA ALA A 109 -8.08 -0.86 40.49
C ALA A 109 -6.75 -1.04 41.26
N ALA A 110 -5.77 -1.74 40.69
CA ALA A 110 -4.44 -1.87 41.29
C ALA A 110 -3.72 -0.51 41.38
N LEU A 111 -3.81 0.32 40.34
CA LEU A 111 -3.28 1.69 40.34
C LEU A 111 -3.95 2.57 41.39
N LEU A 112 -5.27 2.45 41.58
CA LEU A 112 -5.98 3.18 42.64
C LEU A 112 -5.50 2.76 44.04
N ARG A 113 -5.26 1.46 44.27
CA ARG A 113 -4.66 0.99 45.54
C ARG A 113 -3.25 1.53 45.73
N ALA A 114 -2.41 1.49 44.69
CA ALA A 114 -1.06 2.04 44.75
C ALA A 114 -1.07 3.57 44.97
N ALA A 115 -2.06 4.28 44.44
CA ALA A 115 -2.29 5.70 44.72
C ALA A 115 -2.59 5.96 46.21
N ALA A 116 -3.45 5.15 46.82
CA ALA A 116 -3.73 5.23 48.25
C ALA A 116 -2.48 4.91 49.10
N GLN A 117 -1.72 3.88 48.74
CA GLN A 117 -0.45 3.53 49.41
C GLN A 117 0.59 4.65 49.31
N TRP A 118 0.64 5.37 48.18
CA TRP A 118 1.53 6.51 48.02
C TRP A 118 1.12 7.68 48.92
N GLN A 119 -0.19 7.95 49.04
CA GLN A 119 -0.69 8.98 49.97
C GLN A 119 -0.32 8.62 51.41
N GLU A 120 -0.47 7.36 51.80
CA GLU A 120 -0.06 6.87 53.12
C GLU A 120 1.46 7.01 53.33
N ALA A 121 2.28 6.57 52.37
CA ALA A 121 3.74 6.68 52.46
C ALA A 121 4.20 8.15 52.53
N ASN A 122 3.56 9.04 51.76
CA ASN A 122 3.84 10.47 51.77
C ASN A 122 3.45 11.11 53.13
N ALA A 123 2.31 10.72 53.71
CA ALA A 123 1.92 11.17 55.05
C ALA A 123 2.90 10.69 56.13
N ARG A 124 3.35 9.43 56.05
CA ARG A 124 4.37 8.86 56.96
C ARG A 124 5.71 9.58 56.82
N ARG A 125 6.17 9.85 55.60
CA ARG A 125 7.38 10.66 55.34
C ARG A 125 7.25 12.05 55.95
N ALA A 126 6.16 12.76 55.67
CA ALA A 126 5.95 14.10 56.20
C ALA A 126 5.92 14.13 57.74
N HIS A 127 5.36 13.10 58.38
CA HIS A 127 5.44 12.95 59.83
C HIS A 127 6.87 12.71 60.31
N ALA A 128 7.60 11.75 59.72
CA ALA A 128 8.98 11.45 60.08
C ALA A 128 9.90 12.67 59.89
N GLU A 129 9.68 13.47 58.85
CA GLU A 129 10.41 14.69 58.57
C GLU A 129 10.18 15.75 59.64
N ARG A 130 8.93 15.97 60.07
CA ARG A 130 8.63 16.86 61.20
C ARG A 130 9.24 16.39 62.51
N GLN A 131 9.31 15.07 62.75
CA GLN A 131 9.94 14.52 63.95
C GLN A 131 11.46 14.70 63.90
N ALA A 132 12.10 14.36 62.78
CA ALA A 132 13.53 14.57 62.57
C ALA A 132 13.93 16.03 62.80
N ASN A 133 13.21 16.97 62.17
CA ASN A 133 13.48 18.41 62.32
C ASN A 133 13.30 18.89 63.77
N ARG A 134 12.29 18.38 64.49
CA ARG A 134 12.07 18.72 65.90
C ARG A 134 13.19 18.19 66.80
N TYR A 135 13.59 16.95 66.62
CA TYR A 135 14.66 16.34 67.42
C TYR A 135 16.03 16.96 67.09
N GLU A 136 16.25 17.41 65.86
CA GLU A 136 17.41 18.21 65.48
C GLU A 136 17.51 19.50 66.31
N GLN A 137 16.40 20.24 66.41
CA GLN A 137 16.33 21.48 67.20
C GLN A 137 16.49 21.21 68.71
N LEU A 138 15.85 20.14 69.23
CA LEU A 138 15.99 19.77 70.64
C LEU A 138 17.43 19.35 70.97
N PHE A 139 18.13 18.69 70.05
CA PHE A 139 19.53 18.29 70.24
C PHE A 139 20.44 19.53 70.28
N ALA A 140 20.22 20.49 69.37
CA ALA A 140 20.95 21.77 69.38
C ALA A 140 20.76 22.54 70.70
N ASN A 141 19.62 22.38 71.35
CA ASN A 141 19.31 22.98 72.66
C ASN A 141 19.73 22.10 73.85
N GLY A 142 20.43 20.98 73.64
CA GLY A 142 20.88 20.06 74.69
C GLY A 142 19.78 19.27 75.40
N ALA A 143 18.55 19.26 74.86
CA ALA A 143 17.38 18.65 75.51
C ALA A 143 17.20 17.15 75.21
N VAL A 144 17.94 16.60 74.25
CA VAL A 144 17.90 15.18 73.86
C VAL A 144 19.31 14.65 73.60
N THR A 145 19.50 13.33 73.71
CA THR A 145 20.75 12.65 73.39
C THR A 145 20.96 12.51 71.88
N GLU A 146 22.21 12.30 71.47
CA GLU A 146 22.56 12.04 70.08
C GLU A 146 21.86 10.79 69.54
N GLU A 147 21.75 9.73 70.34
CA GLU A 147 21.05 8.49 69.98
C GLU A 147 19.58 8.73 69.62
N MET A 148 18.87 9.57 70.39
CA MET A 148 17.48 9.91 70.10
C MET A 148 17.34 10.69 68.78
N ARG A 149 18.26 11.62 68.51
CA ARG A 149 18.31 12.34 67.22
C ARG A 149 18.60 11.38 66.07
N ALA A 150 19.62 10.54 66.20
CA ALA A 150 20.03 9.57 65.19
C ALA A 150 18.90 8.60 64.85
N SER A 151 18.18 8.11 65.86
CA SER A 151 16.99 7.28 65.68
C SER A 151 15.92 7.96 64.82
N LYS A 152 15.61 9.26 65.06
CA LYS A 152 14.61 9.99 64.25
C LYS A 152 15.07 10.30 62.84
N LEU A 153 16.36 10.54 62.62
CA LEU A 153 16.93 10.64 61.28
C LEU A 153 16.85 9.30 60.53
N GLN A 154 17.06 8.18 61.23
CA GLN A 154 16.89 6.85 60.65
C GLN A 154 15.43 6.56 60.27
N ASP A 155 14.47 6.92 61.14
CA ASP A 155 13.03 6.82 60.85
C ASP A 155 12.67 7.58 59.56
N LEU A 156 13.22 8.79 59.37
CA LEU A 156 13.02 9.57 58.13
C LEU A 156 13.63 8.87 56.91
N ARG A 157 14.85 8.33 57.02
CA ARG A 157 15.48 7.58 55.91
C ARG A 157 14.64 6.37 55.49
N LEU A 158 14.10 5.62 56.46
CA LEU A 158 13.21 4.50 56.19
C LEU A 158 11.91 4.95 55.50
N ALA A 159 11.31 6.06 55.95
CA ALA A 159 10.10 6.59 55.33
C ALA A 159 10.33 7.08 53.89
N LEU A 160 11.49 7.70 53.61
CA LEU A 160 11.91 8.09 52.27
C LEU A 160 12.10 6.87 51.35
N ALA A 161 12.79 5.84 51.84
CA ALA A 161 12.97 4.59 51.11
C ALA A 161 11.62 3.91 50.79
N GLN A 162 10.69 3.90 51.73
CA GLN A 162 9.35 3.36 51.52
C GLN A 162 8.57 4.16 50.47
N GLN A 163 8.63 5.49 50.51
CA GLN A 163 7.96 6.33 49.50
C GLN A 163 8.56 6.09 48.10
N ALA A 164 9.89 5.96 48.00
CA ALA A 164 10.55 5.65 46.74
C ALA A 164 10.07 4.29 46.20
N ALA A 165 10.03 3.25 47.04
CA ALA A 165 9.55 1.92 46.66
C ALA A 165 8.11 1.95 46.12
N VAL A 166 7.20 2.68 46.78
CA VAL A 166 5.80 2.81 46.32
C VAL A 166 5.71 3.60 45.00
N THR A 167 6.58 4.58 44.80
CA THR A 167 6.62 5.37 43.56
C THR A 167 7.07 4.50 42.37
N GLU A 168 8.09 3.66 42.57
CA GLU A 168 8.53 2.69 41.56
C GLU A 168 7.45 1.64 41.26
N ASP A 169 6.74 1.16 42.29
CA ASP A 169 5.62 0.24 42.10
C ASP A 169 4.50 0.85 41.25
N GLN A 170 4.14 2.11 41.50
CA GLN A 170 3.19 2.83 40.65
C GLN A 170 3.67 2.94 39.21
N ALA A 171 4.95 3.24 38.99
CA ALA A 171 5.53 3.34 37.65
C ALA A 171 5.44 2.00 36.92
N ARG A 172 5.76 0.89 37.59
CA ARG A 172 5.60 -0.47 37.07
C ARG A 172 4.15 -0.76 36.67
N LEU A 173 3.19 -0.53 37.57
CA LEU A 173 1.77 -0.78 37.30
C LEU A 173 1.23 0.06 36.13
N ARG A 174 1.72 1.31 35.97
CA ARG A 174 1.37 2.16 34.82
C ARG A 174 1.89 1.58 33.52
N ALA A 175 3.14 1.13 33.51
CA ALA A 175 3.75 0.50 32.34
C ALA A 175 3.01 -0.79 31.93
N GLU A 176 2.63 -1.63 32.89
CA GLU A 176 1.84 -2.85 32.62
C GLU A 176 0.46 -2.54 32.03
N ARG A 177 -0.21 -1.52 32.55
CA ARG A 177 -1.49 -1.02 32.03
C ARG A 177 -1.33 -0.46 30.62
N ASP A 178 -0.28 0.31 30.35
CA ASP A 178 -0.02 0.87 29.02
C ASP A 178 0.32 -0.21 27.98
N ALA A 179 1.09 -1.23 28.36
CA ALA A 179 1.34 -2.40 27.52
C ALA A 179 0.03 -3.13 27.16
N THR A 180 -0.84 -3.34 28.15
CA THR A 180 -2.14 -4.01 27.95
C THR A 180 -3.06 -3.16 27.07
N ARG A 181 -3.05 -1.83 27.24
CA ARG A 181 -3.80 -0.89 26.41
C ARG A 181 -3.31 -0.90 24.96
N ALA A 182 -2.00 -0.97 24.73
CA ALA A 182 -1.44 -1.08 23.38
C ALA A 182 -1.84 -2.40 22.71
N GLN A 183 -1.81 -3.52 23.44
CA GLN A 183 -2.30 -4.80 22.94
C GLN A 183 -3.78 -4.76 22.55
N ARG A 184 -4.63 -4.12 23.38
CA ARG A 184 -6.04 -3.91 23.06
C ARG A 184 -6.23 -3.01 21.82
N ALA A 185 -5.41 -1.99 21.64
CA ALA A 185 -5.48 -1.14 20.45
C ALA A 185 -5.18 -1.92 19.16
N ASN A 186 -4.28 -2.90 19.21
CA ASN A 186 -3.95 -3.78 18.09
C ASN A 186 -5.09 -4.75 17.68
N LEU A 187 -6.15 -4.86 18.49
CA LEU A 187 -7.36 -5.58 18.11
C LEU A 187 -8.21 -4.82 17.10
N ARG A 188 -7.95 -3.53 16.89
CA ARG A 188 -8.62 -2.74 15.85
C ARG A 188 -7.89 -2.90 14.54
N LEU A 189 -8.64 -3.26 13.51
CA LEU A 189 -8.14 -3.32 12.14
C LEU A 189 -8.21 -1.90 11.57
N VAL A 190 -7.05 -1.29 11.33
CA VAL A 190 -6.95 0.08 10.80
C VAL A 190 -6.34 0.10 9.40
N ALA A 191 -6.79 1.04 8.57
CA ALA A 191 -6.23 1.24 7.25
C ALA A 191 -4.85 1.93 7.33
N PRO A 192 -3.78 1.36 6.75
CA PRO A 192 -2.45 1.98 6.76
C PRO A 192 -2.34 3.19 5.80
N ALA A 193 -3.18 3.22 4.76
CA ALA A 193 -3.21 4.26 3.74
C ALA A 193 -4.64 4.50 3.25
N GLU A 194 -4.85 5.60 2.52
CA GLU A 194 -6.08 5.82 1.76
C GLU A 194 -6.19 4.77 0.64
N GLY A 195 -7.37 4.21 0.44
CA GLY A 195 -7.57 3.18 -0.58
C GLY A 195 -9.01 2.75 -0.75
N LEU A 196 -9.22 1.76 -1.61
CA LEU A 196 -10.49 1.11 -1.86
C LEU A 196 -10.47 -0.30 -1.27
N VAL A 197 -11.55 -0.72 -0.62
CA VAL A 197 -11.71 -2.11 -0.16
C VAL A 197 -11.95 -3.02 -1.37
N ALA A 198 -10.93 -3.78 -1.77
CA ALA A 198 -10.99 -4.69 -2.91
C ALA A 198 -11.65 -6.03 -2.58
N ALA A 199 -11.41 -6.56 -1.38
CA ALA A 199 -11.95 -7.84 -0.96
C ALA A 199 -12.15 -7.91 0.55
N ARG A 200 -13.23 -8.60 0.94
CA ARG A 200 -13.50 -9.02 2.30
C ARG A 200 -13.36 -10.54 2.37
N ARG A 201 -12.41 -11.02 3.17
CA ARG A 201 -12.13 -12.45 3.36
C ARG A 201 -12.67 -13.01 4.67
N ALA A 202 -13.11 -12.15 5.57
CA ALA A 202 -13.63 -12.52 6.88
C ALA A 202 -14.98 -11.85 7.15
N GLU A 203 -15.88 -12.60 7.78
CA GLU A 203 -17.19 -12.13 8.23
C GLU A 203 -17.20 -11.98 9.75
N PRO A 204 -17.99 -11.06 10.33
CA PRO A 204 -18.18 -10.98 11.77
C PRO A 204 -18.55 -12.36 12.35
N GLY A 205 -17.92 -12.73 13.46
CA GLY A 205 -18.06 -14.04 14.12
C GLY A 205 -17.03 -15.09 13.67
N THR A 206 -16.28 -14.85 12.59
CA THR A 206 -15.20 -15.75 12.17
C THR A 206 -13.99 -15.65 13.09
N THR A 207 -13.28 -16.75 13.27
CA THR A 207 -12.00 -16.79 14.01
C THR A 207 -10.86 -16.57 13.03
N LEU A 208 -10.00 -15.61 13.33
CA LEU A 208 -8.82 -15.28 12.55
C LEU A 208 -7.56 -15.53 13.38
N VAL A 209 -6.51 -16.00 12.72
CA VAL A 209 -5.18 -16.14 13.32
C VAL A 209 -4.29 -14.95 12.93
N ALA A 210 -3.21 -14.75 13.68
CA ALA A 210 -2.25 -13.69 13.38
C ALA A 210 -1.70 -13.83 11.95
N GLY A 211 -1.72 -12.73 11.20
CA GLY A 211 -1.25 -12.70 9.80
C GLY A 211 -2.28 -13.16 8.76
N GLN A 212 -3.43 -13.69 9.15
CA GLN A 212 -4.50 -14.02 8.21
C GLN A 212 -5.21 -12.74 7.76
N ALA A 213 -5.25 -12.48 6.45
CA ALA A 213 -5.90 -11.30 5.89
C ALA A 213 -7.43 -11.37 6.05
N ALA A 214 -8.00 -10.41 6.79
CA ALA A 214 -9.44 -10.19 6.90
C ALA A 214 -9.98 -9.35 5.73
N LEU A 215 -9.19 -8.36 5.31
CA LEU A 215 -9.53 -7.37 4.28
C LEU A 215 -8.36 -7.19 3.32
N THR A 216 -8.64 -6.71 2.11
CA THR A 216 -7.62 -6.23 1.16
C THR A 216 -7.98 -4.84 0.69
N LEU A 217 -7.04 -3.93 0.86
CA LEU A 217 -7.13 -2.55 0.37
C LEU A 217 -6.21 -2.41 -0.83
N VAL A 218 -6.66 -1.68 -1.83
CA VAL A 218 -5.85 -1.32 -3.00
C VAL A 218 -5.84 0.19 -3.16
N ASP A 219 -4.73 0.74 -3.66
CA ASP A 219 -4.70 2.14 -4.07
C ASP A 219 -5.22 2.27 -5.51
N PRO A 220 -6.41 2.89 -5.73
CA PRO A 220 -6.95 3.06 -7.08
C PRO A 220 -6.22 4.13 -7.90
N LYS A 221 -5.38 4.98 -7.30
CA LYS A 221 -4.66 6.07 -7.99
C LYS A 221 -3.40 5.57 -8.71
N SER A 222 -2.88 4.41 -8.31
CA SER A 222 -1.65 3.83 -8.86
C SER A 222 -1.93 2.43 -9.39
N LEU A 223 -1.96 2.31 -10.72
CA LEU A 223 -2.27 1.06 -11.43
C LEU A 223 -1.09 0.67 -12.33
N TRP A 224 -0.80 -0.63 -12.36
CA TRP A 224 0.13 -1.25 -13.30
C TRP A 224 -0.61 -2.13 -14.29
N ILE A 225 -0.08 -2.21 -15.51
CA ILE A 225 -0.57 -3.12 -16.53
C ILE A 225 0.50 -4.20 -16.71
N ASN A 226 0.20 -5.41 -16.27
CA ASN A 226 1.04 -6.58 -16.49
C ASN A 226 0.70 -7.17 -17.87
N ALA A 227 1.34 -6.66 -18.91
CA ALA A 227 1.12 -7.10 -20.29
C ALA A 227 2.04 -8.25 -20.67
N ARG A 228 1.47 -9.31 -21.26
CA ARG A 228 2.19 -10.46 -21.78
C ARG A 228 2.30 -10.36 -23.30
N PHE A 229 3.54 -10.41 -23.79
CA PHE A 229 3.86 -10.47 -25.20
C PHE A 229 4.40 -11.86 -25.55
N ASP A 230 4.04 -12.37 -26.72
CA ASP A 230 4.63 -13.59 -27.27
C ASP A 230 6.15 -13.38 -27.42
N GLN A 231 6.94 -14.37 -27.02
CA GLN A 231 8.39 -14.36 -27.13
C GLN A 231 8.85 -14.14 -28.58
N ALA A 232 8.13 -14.67 -29.57
CA ALA A 232 8.44 -14.42 -30.99
C ALA A 232 8.27 -12.95 -31.39
N GLN A 233 7.42 -12.22 -30.67
CA GLN A 233 7.13 -10.80 -30.88
C GLN A 233 7.74 -9.90 -29.78
N SER A 234 8.67 -10.39 -28.96
CA SER A 234 9.25 -9.61 -27.85
C SER A 234 10.62 -8.98 -28.16
N GLY A 235 11.24 -9.31 -29.31
CA GLY A 235 12.53 -8.76 -29.70
C GLY A 235 12.53 -7.23 -29.73
N GLY A 236 13.46 -6.59 -29.00
CA GLY A 236 13.57 -5.12 -28.90
C GLY A 236 12.77 -4.46 -27.75
N LEU A 237 12.21 -5.22 -26.82
CA LEU A 237 11.50 -4.72 -25.62
C LEU A 237 12.37 -4.67 -24.34
N ALA A 238 13.68 -4.88 -24.45
CA ALA A 238 14.63 -4.84 -23.33
C ALA A 238 15.53 -3.59 -23.42
#